data_AF-A0A919NMA4-F1
#
_entry.id   AF-A0A919NMA4-F1
#
_cell.length_a   1.000
_cell.length_b   1.000
_cell.length_c   1.000
_cell.angle_alpha   90.00
_cell.angle_beta   90.00
_cell.angle_gamma   90.00
#
_symmetry.space_group_name_H-M   'P 1'
#
loop_
_entity.id
_entity.type
_entity.pdbx_description
1 polymer ?
#
loop_
_entity_poly.entity_id
_entity_poly.type
_entity_poly.pdbx_seq_one_letter_code
_entity_poly.pdbx_strand_id
1 'polypeptide(L)'
;MTLTVEDLTGYVERDFDADLTRFLTDRPALDDLDLSDVRPIEPFLARLPAPAAAALAAFDRLVRSGTLPEFLDVAEWSYGFDFAANDCGILDSDYETRLSDDDVYSIGADGGGNLWVVLTNGQVAIWFHEEEVLEEGTRFDNLDVFLWSYVRYEAVRDGTLDLAEVEADFLALGQDGALQPELGLLASMRA
;
A
#
# COMPACT_ATOMS: atom_id res chain seq x y z
N MET A 1 4.17 -0.95 -25.31
CA MET A 1 2.94 -0.22 -24.94
C MET A 1 3.26 0.42 -23.61
N THR A 2 2.91 1.69 -23.42
CA THR A 2 3.20 2.39 -22.17
C THR A 2 2.09 2.09 -21.18
N LEU A 3 2.41 1.48 -20.04
CA LEU A 3 1.44 1.16 -19.00
C LEU A 3 0.81 2.44 -18.44
N THR A 4 -0.50 2.41 -18.21
CA THR A 4 -1.27 3.52 -17.63
C THR A 4 -1.97 3.09 -16.35
N VAL A 5 -2.41 4.07 -15.55
CA VAL A 5 -3.24 3.82 -14.35
C VAL A 5 -4.54 3.09 -14.70
N GLU A 6 -5.13 3.37 -15.87
CA GLU A 6 -6.35 2.70 -16.33
C GLU A 6 -6.11 1.20 -16.61
N ASP A 7 -4.95 0.83 -17.17
CA ASP A 7 -4.58 -0.56 -17.41
C ASP A 7 -4.49 -1.39 -16.11
N LEU A 8 -4.17 -0.72 -14.99
CA LEU A 8 -4.07 -1.33 -13.67
C LEU A 8 -5.39 -1.36 -12.89
N THR A 9 -6.46 -0.74 -13.39
CA THR A 9 -7.75 -0.78 -12.67
C THR A 9 -8.22 -2.24 -12.49
N GLY A 10 -8.52 -2.61 -11.24
CA GLY A 10 -8.92 -3.97 -10.86
C GLY A 10 -7.77 -4.98 -10.82
N TYR A 11 -6.52 -4.52 -10.83
CA TYR A 11 -5.32 -5.36 -10.69
C TYR A 11 -5.38 -6.27 -9.46
N VAL A 12 -5.83 -5.75 -8.31
CA VAL A 12 -5.88 -6.53 -7.06
C VAL A 12 -6.77 -7.76 -7.18
N GLU A 13 -7.90 -7.65 -7.89
CA GLU A 13 -8.81 -8.77 -8.10
C GLU A 13 -8.35 -9.73 -9.20
N ARG A 14 -7.65 -9.20 -10.22
CA ARG A 14 -7.37 -9.91 -11.47
C ARG A 14 -6.03 -10.61 -11.49
N ASP A 15 -4.96 -9.91 -11.07
CA ASP A 15 -3.58 -10.30 -11.36
C ASP A 15 -2.69 -10.37 -10.11
N PHE A 16 -3.07 -9.72 -9.00
CA PHE A 16 -2.19 -9.58 -7.83
C PHE A 16 -1.73 -10.92 -7.24
N ASP A 17 -2.64 -11.87 -7.01
CA ASP A 17 -2.29 -13.22 -6.52
C ASP A 17 -1.33 -13.96 -7.45
N ALA A 18 -1.51 -13.82 -8.76
CA ALA A 18 -0.64 -14.43 -9.76
C ALA A 18 0.76 -13.80 -9.73
N ASP A 19 0.86 -12.49 -9.55
CA ASP A 19 2.14 -11.80 -9.45
C ASP A 19 2.87 -12.09 -8.14
N LEU A 20 2.15 -12.17 -7.02
CA LEU A 20 2.72 -12.64 -5.75
C LEU A 20 3.31 -14.05 -5.91
N THR A 21 2.54 -14.97 -6.52
CA THR A 21 3.00 -16.34 -6.80
C THR A 21 4.19 -16.37 -7.76
N ARG A 22 4.23 -15.46 -8.74
CA ARG A 22 5.28 -15.43 -9.77
C ARG A 22 6.60 -14.87 -9.25
N PHE A 23 6.55 -13.79 -8.47
CA PHE A 23 7.75 -13.02 -8.14
C PHE A 23 8.24 -13.23 -6.70
N LEU A 24 7.34 -13.62 -5.79
CA LEU A 24 7.62 -13.71 -4.36
C LEU A 24 7.40 -15.14 -3.83
N THR A 25 7.61 -16.16 -4.69
CA THR A 25 7.35 -17.58 -4.38
C THR A 25 8.09 -18.10 -3.15
N ASP A 26 9.30 -17.58 -2.90
CA ASP A 26 10.17 -18.04 -1.82
C ASP A 26 9.92 -17.32 -0.50
N ARG A 27 8.99 -16.34 -0.46
CA ARG A 27 8.62 -15.64 0.77
C ARG A 27 7.64 -16.49 1.59
N PRO A 28 7.82 -16.56 2.92
CA PRO A 28 6.83 -17.19 3.78
C PRO A 28 5.50 -16.42 3.70
N ALA A 29 4.41 -17.12 4.00
CA ALA A 29 3.14 -16.46 4.26
C ALA A 29 3.26 -15.61 5.54
N LEU A 30 2.44 -14.57 5.66
CA LEU A 30 2.26 -13.86 6.92
C LEU A 30 1.83 -14.86 8.00
N ASP A 31 2.68 -15.05 9.01
CA ASP A 31 2.40 -15.98 10.11
C ASP A 31 1.57 -15.31 11.22
N ASP A 32 0.64 -16.07 11.80
CA ASP A 32 -0.03 -15.83 13.08
C ASP A 32 -0.58 -14.41 13.35
N LEU A 33 -1.14 -13.74 12.33
CA LEU A 33 -1.86 -12.47 12.49
C LEU A 33 -3.06 -12.61 13.46
N ASP A 34 -2.95 -12.04 14.66
CA ASP A 34 -4.10 -11.87 15.54
C ASP A 34 -4.96 -10.69 15.07
N LEU A 35 -6.03 -11.03 14.35
CA LEU A 35 -6.95 -10.04 13.80
C LEU A 35 -8.03 -9.59 14.80
N SER A 36 -7.94 -9.99 16.07
CA SER A 36 -8.94 -9.60 17.08
C SER A 36 -8.91 -8.11 17.43
N ASP A 37 -7.72 -7.50 17.36
CA ASP A 37 -7.51 -6.06 17.59
C ASP A 37 -7.47 -5.24 16.28
N VAL A 38 -7.58 -5.90 15.12
CA VAL A 38 -7.65 -5.23 13.82
C VAL A 38 -9.03 -4.61 13.63
N ARG A 39 -9.05 -3.32 13.30
CA ARG A 39 -10.30 -2.58 13.07
C ARG A 39 -11.12 -3.21 11.93
N PRO A 40 -12.46 -3.28 12.06
CA PRO A 40 -13.33 -3.73 10.97
C PRO A 40 -13.17 -2.86 9.72
N ILE A 41 -13.17 -3.49 8.54
CA ILE A 41 -12.94 -2.79 7.28
C ILE A 41 -14.23 -2.25 6.66
N GLU A 42 -15.37 -2.87 6.96
CA GLU A 42 -16.66 -2.58 6.34
C GLU A 42 -17.12 -1.11 6.45
N PRO A 43 -16.95 -0.43 7.61
CA PRO A 43 -17.30 0.99 7.71
C PRO A 43 -16.49 1.87 6.75
N PHE A 44 -15.21 1.54 6.55
CA PHE A 44 -14.32 2.27 5.65
C PHE A 44 -14.65 1.99 4.18
N LEU A 45 -14.92 0.72 3.81
CA LEU A 45 -15.33 0.34 2.45
C LEU A 45 -16.57 1.12 1.97
N ALA A 46 -17.52 1.40 2.88
CA ALA A 46 -18.72 2.15 2.55
C ALA A 46 -18.47 3.63 2.19
N ARG A 47 -17.29 4.16 2.51
CA ARG A 47 -16.88 5.55 2.24
C ARG A 47 -16.04 5.69 0.98
N LEU A 48 -15.52 4.59 0.45
CA LEU A 48 -14.64 4.60 -0.72
C LEU A 48 -15.39 4.70 -2.04
N PRO A 49 -14.77 5.28 -3.08
CA PRO A 49 -15.19 5.06 -4.47
C PRO A 49 -15.23 3.56 -4.79
N ALA A 50 -16.20 3.13 -5.60
CA ALA A 50 -16.43 1.71 -5.85
C ALA A 50 -15.19 0.91 -6.32
N PRO A 51 -14.32 1.43 -7.21
CA PRO A 51 -13.10 0.72 -7.58
C PRO A 51 -12.12 0.55 -6.41
N ALA A 52 -11.92 1.60 -5.61
CA ALA A 52 -11.05 1.55 -4.44
C ALA A 52 -11.60 0.60 -3.36
N ALA A 53 -12.93 0.59 -3.15
CA ALA A 53 -13.59 -0.36 -2.26
C ALA A 53 -13.38 -1.81 -2.71
N ALA A 54 -13.48 -2.08 -4.01
CA ALA A 54 -13.27 -3.43 -4.56
C ALA A 54 -11.82 -3.89 -4.37
N ALA A 55 -10.85 -3.04 -4.69
CA ALA A 55 -9.43 -3.32 -4.50
C ALA A 55 -9.10 -3.57 -3.02
N LEU A 56 -9.56 -2.71 -2.11
CA LEU A 56 -9.27 -2.87 -0.68
C LEU A 56 -9.97 -4.09 -0.08
N ALA A 57 -11.21 -4.39 -0.48
CA ALA A 57 -11.90 -5.61 -0.07
C ALA A 57 -11.21 -6.88 -0.59
N ALA A 58 -10.60 -6.84 -1.78
CA ALA A 58 -9.84 -7.95 -2.32
C ALA A 58 -8.52 -8.16 -1.58
N PHE A 59 -7.81 -7.07 -1.27
CA PHE A 59 -6.62 -7.10 -0.43
C PHE A 59 -6.93 -7.65 0.97
N ASP A 60 -7.99 -7.15 1.63
CA ASP A 60 -8.41 -7.62 2.95
C ASP A 60 -8.72 -9.11 2.97
N ARG A 61 -9.40 -9.64 1.94
CA ARG A 61 -9.62 -11.10 1.84
C ARG A 61 -8.32 -11.91 1.81
N LEU A 62 -7.26 -11.40 1.18
CA LEU A 62 -5.95 -12.07 1.12
C LEU A 62 -5.18 -11.97 2.44
N VAL A 63 -5.24 -10.81 3.11
CA VAL A 63 -4.67 -10.68 4.47
C VAL A 63 -5.37 -11.66 5.40
N ARG A 64 -6.71 -11.68 5.40
CA ARG A 64 -7.52 -12.52 6.28
C ARG A 64 -7.49 -14.01 5.93
N SER A 65 -7.07 -14.40 4.73
CA SER A 65 -6.89 -15.82 4.39
C SER A 65 -5.62 -16.42 4.97
N GLY A 66 -4.67 -15.60 5.42
CA GLY A 66 -3.35 -16.06 5.89
C GLY A 66 -2.48 -16.64 4.78
N THR A 67 -2.76 -16.28 3.52
CA THR A 67 -2.02 -16.79 2.35
C THR A 67 -1.19 -15.71 1.66
N LEU A 68 -1.29 -14.47 2.10
CA LEU A 68 -0.49 -13.36 1.59
C LEU A 68 0.98 -13.60 2.00
N PRO A 69 1.95 -13.55 1.06
CA PRO A 69 3.36 -13.62 1.42
C PRO A 69 3.81 -12.36 2.19
N GLU A 70 4.92 -12.46 2.92
CA GLU A 70 5.60 -11.34 3.58
C GLU A 70 6.20 -10.35 2.56
N PHE A 71 5.35 -9.66 1.80
CA PHE A 71 5.76 -8.65 0.82
C PHE A 71 5.68 -7.23 1.38
N LEU A 72 4.74 -6.99 2.30
CA LEU A 72 4.53 -5.74 3.03
C LEU A 72 4.52 -6.09 4.52
N ASP A 73 4.95 -5.18 5.39
CA ASP A 73 4.98 -5.40 6.85
C ASP A 73 3.55 -5.31 7.44
N VAL A 74 2.78 -6.37 7.19
CA VAL A 74 1.38 -6.54 7.61
C VAL A 74 1.37 -7.34 8.90
N ALA A 75 1.01 -6.66 9.99
CA ALA A 75 0.98 -7.20 11.35
C ALA A 75 -0.24 -6.64 12.09
N GLU A 76 -0.58 -7.21 13.26
CA GLU A 76 -1.66 -6.72 14.13
C GLU A 76 -1.50 -5.25 14.56
N TRP A 77 -0.27 -4.74 14.58
CA TRP A 77 0.05 -3.35 14.91
C TRP A 77 0.08 -2.41 13.70
N SER A 78 0.04 -2.93 12.47
CA SER A 78 0.15 -2.12 11.24
C SER A 78 -1.09 -2.22 10.36
N TYR A 79 -1.74 -3.37 10.28
CA TYR A 79 -2.94 -3.59 9.45
C TYR A 79 -4.20 -3.19 10.21
N GLY A 80 -5.00 -2.28 9.64
CA GLY A 80 -6.21 -1.77 10.29
C GLY A 80 -5.93 -1.08 11.63
N PHE A 81 -4.76 -0.45 11.76
CA PHE A 81 -4.35 0.31 12.95
C PHE A 81 -5.43 1.31 13.39
N ASP A 82 -5.73 1.33 14.68
CA ASP A 82 -6.69 2.23 15.32
C ASP A 82 -5.94 3.44 15.88
N PHE A 83 -5.90 4.54 15.11
CA PHE A 83 -5.13 5.73 15.46
C PHE A 83 -5.74 6.39 16.69
N ALA A 84 -7.08 6.47 16.76
CA ALA A 84 -7.79 7.05 17.89
C ALA A 84 -7.57 6.28 19.20
N ALA A 85 -7.59 4.95 19.17
CA ALA A 85 -7.32 4.12 20.35
C ALA A 85 -5.87 4.23 20.84
N ASN A 86 -4.95 4.56 19.94
CA ASN A 86 -3.54 4.79 20.24
C ASN A 86 -3.18 6.26 20.51
N ASP A 87 -4.19 7.15 20.55
CA ASP A 87 -4.03 8.59 20.79
C ASP A 87 -3.13 9.29 19.75
N CYS A 88 -3.14 8.78 18.52
CA CYS A 88 -2.41 9.33 17.37
C CYS A 88 -3.28 10.30 16.55
N GLY A 89 -2.70 11.41 16.13
CA GLY A 89 -3.28 12.34 15.17
C GLY A 89 -3.09 11.91 13.71
N ILE A 90 -3.82 12.59 12.83
CA ILE A 90 -3.63 12.47 11.38
C ILE A 90 -3.77 13.88 10.78
N LEU A 91 -2.66 14.44 10.34
CA LEU A 91 -2.62 15.64 9.52
C LEU A 91 -2.43 15.25 8.05
N ASP A 92 -3.07 15.98 7.14
CA ASP A 92 -2.66 15.94 5.73
C ASP A 92 -1.29 16.62 5.57
N SER A 93 -0.65 16.40 4.43
CA SER A 93 0.62 16.97 3.97
C SER A 93 0.72 18.50 4.03
N ASP A 94 -0.41 19.21 4.20
CA ASP A 94 -0.42 20.66 4.42
C ASP A 94 -0.15 21.07 5.88
N TYR A 95 -0.02 20.09 6.80
CA TYR A 95 0.14 20.27 8.25
C TYR A 95 -0.98 21.06 8.95
N GLU A 96 -2.11 21.28 8.27
CA GLU A 96 -3.24 22.07 8.78
C GLU A 96 -4.55 21.26 8.78
N THR A 97 -4.79 20.51 7.71
CA THR A 97 -6.00 19.72 7.51
C THR A 97 -5.94 18.48 8.39
N ARG A 98 -6.84 18.42 9.39
CA ARG A 98 -6.99 17.26 10.26
C ARG A 98 -7.91 16.23 9.64
N LEU A 99 -7.45 15.00 9.62
CA LEU A 99 -8.22 13.81 9.26
C LEU A 99 -8.54 13.01 10.53
N SER A 100 -9.52 12.12 10.45
CA SER A 100 -9.79 11.14 11.50
C SER A 100 -9.52 9.72 11.06
N ASP A 101 -9.59 8.78 12.00
CA ASP A 101 -9.61 7.34 11.74
C ASP A 101 -10.58 6.94 10.64
N ASP A 102 -11.74 7.58 10.54
CA ASP A 102 -12.71 7.22 9.52
C ASP A 102 -12.31 7.68 8.10
N ASP A 103 -11.28 8.53 7.99
CA ASP A 103 -10.77 9.07 6.73
C ASP A 103 -9.63 8.25 6.14
N VAL A 104 -9.04 7.34 6.94
CA VAL A 104 -7.89 6.50 6.54
C VAL A 104 -8.07 5.04 6.95
N TYR A 105 -7.38 4.11 6.28
CA TYR A 105 -7.27 2.72 6.73
C TYR A 105 -5.86 2.20 6.46
N SER A 106 -5.15 1.79 7.51
CA SER A 106 -3.78 1.27 7.38
C SER A 106 -3.76 -0.13 6.77
N ILE A 107 -2.86 -0.37 5.82
CA ILE A 107 -2.72 -1.63 5.08
C ILE A 107 -1.42 -2.38 5.35
N GLY A 108 -0.50 -1.78 6.12
CA GLY A 108 0.79 -2.34 6.49
C GLY A 108 1.81 -1.23 6.74
N ALA A 109 3.01 -1.60 7.20
CA ALA A 109 4.09 -0.66 7.47
C ALA A 109 5.15 -0.65 6.36
N ASP A 110 5.97 0.41 6.33
CA ASP A 110 7.12 0.57 5.43
C ASP A 110 8.40 -0.15 5.91
N GLY A 111 8.32 -0.86 7.05
CA GLY A 111 9.46 -1.50 7.73
C GLY A 111 10.31 -0.54 8.58
N GLY A 112 10.01 0.77 8.55
CA GLY A 112 10.59 1.81 9.41
C GLY A 112 9.67 2.26 10.54
N GLY A 113 8.45 1.72 10.60
CA GLY A 113 7.43 2.07 11.61
C GLY A 113 6.37 3.06 11.09
N ASN A 114 6.49 3.52 9.85
CA ASN A 114 5.45 4.33 9.21
C ASN A 114 4.39 3.43 8.59
N LEU A 115 3.18 3.95 8.45
CA LEU A 115 2.03 3.17 7.98
C LEU A 115 1.63 3.59 6.57
N TRP A 116 1.50 2.62 5.66
CA TRP A 116 0.79 2.83 4.41
C TRP A 116 -0.70 2.87 4.69
N VAL A 117 -1.36 3.97 4.32
CA VAL A 117 -2.80 4.16 4.54
C VAL A 117 -3.54 4.40 3.23
N VAL A 118 -4.71 3.81 3.10
CA VAL A 118 -5.70 4.15 2.06
C VAL A 118 -6.56 5.30 2.59
N LEU A 119 -6.78 6.32 1.77
CA LEU A 119 -7.63 7.47 2.09
C LEU A 119 -9.04 7.28 1.53
N THR A 120 -10.03 7.97 2.09
CA THR A 120 -11.42 7.90 1.59
C THR A 120 -11.61 8.35 0.14
N ASN A 121 -10.65 9.09 -0.43
CA ASN A 121 -10.65 9.43 -1.85
C ASN A 121 -10.09 8.31 -2.76
N GLY A 122 -9.60 7.21 -2.17
CA GLY A 122 -9.03 6.04 -2.85
C GLY A 122 -7.51 6.06 -3.00
N GLN A 123 -6.84 7.17 -2.72
CA GLN A 123 -5.37 7.26 -2.79
C GLN A 123 -4.70 6.46 -1.68
N VAL A 124 -3.42 6.15 -1.88
CA VAL A 124 -2.54 5.57 -0.86
C VAL A 124 -1.45 6.58 -0.52
N ALA A 125 -1.06 6.69 0.75
CA ALA A 125 0.05 7.53 1.21
C ALA A 125 0.74 6.89 2.42
N ILE A 126 1.94 7.38 2.76
CA ILE A 126 2.58 7.07 4.05
C ILE A 126 2.04 8.03 5.11
N TRP A 127 1.58 7.51 6.24
CA TRP A 127 1.47 8.25 7.49
C TRP A 127 2.78 8.13 8.27
N PHE A 128 3.46 9.27 8.45
CA PHE A 128 4.73 9.39 9.16
C PHE A 128 4.47 9.49 10.66
N HIS A 129 4.94 8.48 11.42
CA HIS A 129 4.52 8.31 12.81
C HIS A 129 5.10 9.35 13.78
N GLU A 130 6.24 9.96 13.45
CA GLU A 130 6.89 10.94 14.35
C GLU A 130 6.18 12.30 14.34
N GLU A 131 5.61 12.68 13.20
CA GLU A 131 4.90 13.96 13.03
C GLU A 131 3.39 13.79 12.86
N GLU A 132 2.90 12.55 12.81
CA GLU A 132 1.50 12.19 12.66
C GLU A 132 0.86 12.80 11.40
N VAL A 133 1.63 12.84 10.31
CA VAL A 133 1.29 13.52 9.05
C VAL A 133 1.32 12.55 7.87
N LEU A 134 0.46 12.77 6.88
CA LEU A 134 0.57 12.12 5.58
C LEU A 134 1.73 12.73 4.80
N GLU A 135 2.79 11.96 4.57
CA GLU A 135 4.06 12.42 3.99
C GLU A 135 3.86 12.89 2.54
N GLU A 136 4.27 14.13 2.26
CA GLU A 136 4.21 14.71 0.92
C GLU A 136 5.05 13.89 -0.07
N GLY A 137 4.55 13.73 -1.29
CA GLY A 137 5.29 13.02 -2.33
C GLY A 137 5.34 11.50 -2.17
N THR A 138 4.61 10.92 -1.21
CA THR A 138 4.48 9.45 -1.04
C THR A 138 3.22 8.87 -1.66
N ARG A 139 2.43 9.72 -2.34
CA ARG A 139 1.07 9.36 -2.79
C ARG A 139 1.08 8.44 -4.01
N PHE A 140 0.10 7.56 -4.03
CA PHE A 140 -0.35 6.80 -5.20
C PHE A 140 -1.82 7.11 -5.47
N ASP A 141 -2.19 7.12 -6.75
CA ASP A 141 -3.55 7.44 -7.20
C ASP A 141 -4.58 6.46 -6.67
N ASN A 142 -4.21 5.18 -6.51
CA ASN A 142 -5.06 4.15 -5.94
C ASN A 142 -4.28 2.91 -5.47
N LEU A 143 -4.99 2.01 -4.78
CA LEU A 143 -4.44 0.77 -4.25
C LEU A 143 -3.95 -0.22 -5.32
N ASP A 144 -4.60 -0.27 -6.50
CA ASP A 144 -4.16 -1.13 -7.60
C ASP A 144 -2.74 -0.75 -8.05
N VAL A 145 -2.52 0.54 -8.28
CA VAL A 145 -1.22 1.08 -8.72
C VAL A 145 -0.17 0.92 -7.62
N PHE A 146 -0.53 1.16 -6.36
CA PHE A 146 0.36 0.95 -5.22
C PHE A 146 0.83 -0.51 -5.14
N LEU A 147 -0.10 -1.47 -5.08
CA LEU A 147 0.25 -2.89 -4.93
C LEU A 147 0.97 -3.43 -6.16
N TRP A 148 0.62 -2.99 -7.37
CA TRP A 148 1.40 -3.31 -8.56
C TRP A 148 2.84 -2.83 -8.40
N SER A 149 3.04 -1.56 -8.04
CA SER A 149 4.37 -0.95 -7.90
C SER A 149 5.18 -1.63 -6.81
N TYR A 150 4.56 -1.90 -5.65
CA TYR A 150 5.25 -2.48 -4.50
C TYR A 150 5.69 -3.92 -4.76
N VAL A 151 4.88 -4.74 -5.44
CA VAL A 151 5.30 -6.11 -5.82
C VAL A 151 6.50 -6.09 -6.76
N ARG A 152 6.53 -5.19 -7.75
CA ARG A 152 7.68 -5.07 -8.66
C ARG A 152 8.91 -4.56 -7.92
N TYR A 153 8.71 -3.62 -7.00
CA TYR A 153 9.77 -3.11 -6.15
C TYR A 153 10.43 -4.23 -5.35
N GLU A 154 9.65 -5.04 -4.63
CA GLU A 154 10.16 -6.19 -3.87
C GLU A 154 10.80 -7.24 -4.80
N ALA A 155 10.20 -7.53 -5.96
CA ALA A 155 10.75 -8.48 -6.92
C ALA A 155 12.12 -8.05 -7.46
N VAL A 156 12.32 -6.76 -7.73
CA VAL A 156 13.62 -6.21 -8.15
C VAL A 156 14.63 -6.28 -7.01
N ARG A 157 14.21 -5.95 -5.78
CA ARG A 157 15.09 -6.04 -4.60
C ARG A 157 15.51 -7.47 -4.28
N ASP A 158 14.64 -8.44 -4.53
CA ASP A 158 14.93 -9.88 -4.40
C ASP A 158 15.72 -10.44 -5.59
N GLY A 159 15.89 -9.67 -6.66
CA GLY A 159 16.57 -10.08 -7.89
C GLY A 159 15.78 -11.07 -8.75
N THR A 160 14.47 -11.21 -8.52
CA THR A 160 13.58 -12.07 -9.33
C THR A 160 13.04 -11.34 -10.57
N LEU A 161 13.20 -10.03 -10.64
CA LEU A 161 12.85 -9.16 -11.78
C LEU A 161 13.97 -8.15 -12.05
N ASP A 162 14.31 -7.92 -13.32
CA ASP A 162 15.30 -6.89 -13.67
C ASP A 162 14.66 -5.49 -13.65
N LEU A 163 15.35 -4.50 -13.06
CA LEU A 163 14.92 -3.10 -13.06
C LEU A 163 14.62 -2.61 -14.49
N ALA A 164 15.42 -3.03 -15.47
CA ALA A 164 15.24 -2.63 -16.86
C ALA A 164 13.90 -3.09 -17.46
N GLU A 165 13.23 -4.09 -16.87
CA GLU A 165 11.92 -4.56 -17.30
C GLU A 165 10.77 -3.68 -16.81
N VAL A 166 10.96 -2.89 -15.75
CA VAL A 166 9.88 -2.15 -15.08
C VAL A 166 10.09 -0.64 -15.01
N GLU A 167 11.33 -0.16 -15.16
CA GLU A 167 11.66 1.26 -15.01
C GLU A 167 10.80 2.18 -15.88
N ALA A 168 10.57 1.81 -17.14
CA ALA A 168 9.75 2.59 -18.06
C ALA A 168 8.28 2.67 -17.60
N ASP A 169 7.76 1.62 -16.97
CA ASP A 169 6.39 1.58 -16.46
C ASP A 169 6.24 2.43 -15.20
N PHE A 170 7.22 2.41 -14.28
CA PHE A 170 7.24 3.31 -13.12
C PHE A 170 7.22 4.79 -13.56
N LEU A 171 8.08 5.14 -14.54
CA LEU A 171 8.13 6.50 -15.10
C LEU A 171 6.83 6.88 -15.82
N ALA A 172 6.18 5.92 -16.47
CA ALA A 172 4.93 6.14 -17.18
C ALA A 172 3.72 6.33 -16.25
N LEU A 173 3.66 5.53 -15.18
CA LEU A 173 2.61 5.64 -14.16
C LEU A 173 2.70 6.95 -13.39
N GLY A 174 3.89 7.53 -13.24
CA GLY A 174 4.02 8.91 -12.77
C GLY A 174 3.64 9.13 -11.30
N GLN A 175 3.69 8.08 -10.48
CA GLN A 175 3.22 8.14 -9.09
C GLN A 175 4.28 8.80 -8.20
N ASP A 176 3.87 9.76 -7.38
CA ASP A 176 4.79 10.50 -6.51
C ASP A 176 5.59 9.54 -5.61
N GLY A 177 4.90 8.64 -4.91
CA GLY A 177 5.55 7.67 -4.02
C GLY A 177 6.48 6.68 -4.72
N ALA A 178 6.35 6.53 -6.05
CA ALA A 178 7.24 5.71 -6.85
C ALA A 178 8.47 6.50 -7.36
N LEU A 179 8.30 7.81 -7.62
CA LEU A 179 9.24 8.64 -8.36
C LEU A 179 9.98 9.69 -7.53
N GLN A 180 9.59 9.90 -6.27
CA GLN A 180 10.28 10.85 -5.38
C GLN A 180 11.80 10.58 -5.40
N PRO A 181 12.66 11.58 -5.66
CA PRO A 181 14.09 11.33 -5.96
C PRO A 181 14.93 10.68 -4.86
N GLU A 182 14.57 10.85 -3.60
CA GLU A 182 15.30 10.43 -2.41
C GLU A 182 14.65 9.24 -1.70
N LEU A 183 13.32 9.13 -1.78
CA LEU A 183 12.50 8.17 -1.02
C LEU A 183 11.68 7.23 -1.91
N GLY A 184 11.50 7.58 -3.19
CA GLY A 184 10.64 6.83 -4.09
C GLY A 184 11.14 5.41 -4.35
N LEU A 185 10.21 4.50 -4.64
CA LEU A 185 10.52 3.10 -4.93
C LEU A 185 11.58 2.95 -6.03
N LEU A 186 11.50 3.78 -7.10
CA LEU A 186 12.45 3.72 -8.21
C LEU A 186 13.86 4.17 -7.82
N ALA A 187 13.98 5.18 -6.95
CA ALA A 187 15.28 5.62 -6.43
C ALA A 187 15.92 4.50 -5.60
N SER A 188 15.12 3.85 -4.76
CA SER A 188 15.55 2.74 -3.89
C SER A 188 16.01 1.49 -4.65
N MET A 189 15.46 1.19 -5.83
CA MET A 189 15.89 0.06 -6.67
C MET A 189 17.21 0.30 -7.42
N ARG A 190 17.63 1.55 -7.57
CA ARG A 190 18.88 1.93 -8.27
C ARG A 190 20.10 1.99 -7.35
N ALA A 191 19.88 1.98 -6.03
CA ALA A 191 20.90 2.07 -5.00
C ALA A 191 21.58 0.71 -4.79
#